data_AF-A0A561VAA4-F1
#
_entry.id   AF-A0A561VAA4-F1
#
_cell.length_a   1.000
_cell.length_b   1.000
_cell.length_c   1.000
_cell.angle_alpha   90.00
_cell.angle_beta   90.00
_cell.angle_gamma   90.00
#
_symmetry.space_group_name_H-M   'P 1'
#
loop_
_entity.id
_entity.type
_entity.pdbx_description
1 polymer ?
#
loop_
_entity_poly.entity_id
_entity_poly.type
_entity_poly.pdbx_seq_one_letter_code
_entity_poly.pdbx_strand_id
1 'polypeptide(L)'
;MASDENDLVAADIEALKRGGVDLTRIAETANSIYADLAHDCNSFAIEGDDDIAKTLRTKYEPGEKDGLEFLRMLGINIGTDGEKVVDVGKTFDDMNETANSEVSKGGKKA
;
A
#
# COMPACT_ATOMS: atom_id res chain seq x y z
N MET A 1 3.55 -38.93 -25.14
CA MET A 1 4.16 -37.62 -25.45
C MET A 1 3.28 -36.58 -24.79
N ALA A 2 3.37 -36.48 -23.45
CA ALA A 2 2.74 -35.37 -22.75
C ALA A 2 3.66 -34.18 -22.98
N SER A 3 3.17 -33.17 -23.68
CA SER A 3 3.81 -31.87 -23.71
C SER A 3 3.72 -31.34 -22.29
N ASP A 4 4.83 -31.44 -21.55
CA ASP A 4 5.02 -30.68 -20.32
C ASP A 4 4.89 -29.21 -20.73
N GLU A 5 3.69 -28.67 -20.55
CA GLU A 5 3.47 -27.24 -20.46
C GLU A 5 4.37 -26.78 -19.33
N ASN A 6 5.53 -26.30 -19.73
CA ASN A 6 6.40 -25.48 -18.92
C ASN A 6 5.57 -24.23 -18.61
N ASP A 7 4.72 -24.34 -17.58
CA ASP A 7 4.03 -23.25 -16.90
C ASP A 7 5.11 -22.37 -16.27
N LEU A 8 5.89 -21.72 -17.13
CA LEU A 8 6.75 -20.61 -16.79
C LEU A 8 5.80 -19.53 -16.32
N VAL A 9 5.65 -19.42 -15.01
CA VAL A 9 4.96 -18.30 -14.38
C VAL A 9 5.73 -17.04 -14.75
N ALA A 10 5.40 -16.46 -15.90
CA ALA A 10 6.02 -15.26 -16.43
C ALA A 10 5.36 -14.05 -15.75
N ALA A 11 5.67 -13.86 -14.47
CA ALA A 11 5.32 -12.63 -13.77
C ALA A 11 6.27 -11.51 -14.22
N ASP A 12 5.73 -10.34 -14.55
CA ASP A 12 6.53 -9.14 -14.79
C ASP A 12 7.02 -8.58 -13.45
N ILE A 13 8.18 -9.08 -13.00
CA ILE A 13 8.81 -8.73 -11.72
C ILE A 13 9.04 -7.21 -11.61
N GLU A 14 9.44 -6.57 -12.71
CA GLU A 14 9.70 -5.13 -12.73
C GLU A 14 8.41 -4.30 -12.65
N ALA A 15 7.31 -4.78 -13.22
CA ALA A 15 6.00 -4.17 -13.02
C ALA A 15 5.50 -4.35 -11.58
N LEU A 16 5.72 -5.51 -10.96
CA LEU A 16 5.37 -5.75 -9.55
C LEU A 16 6.17 -4.83 -8.62
N LYS A 17 7.49 -4.77 -8.76
CA LYS A 17 8.35 -3.87 -7.97
C LYS A 17 7.90 -2.40 -8.11
N ARG A 18 7.64 -1.94 -9.33
CA ARG A 18 7.14 -0.57 -9.58
C ARG A 18 5.77 -0.31 -8.98
N GLY A 19 4.82 -1.23 -9.18
CA GLY A 19 3.47 -1.11 -8.62
C GLY A 19 3.47 -1.07 -7.09
N GLY A 20 4.31 -1.88 -6.44
CA GLY A 20 4.49 -1.83 -4.99
C GLY A 20 5.02 -0.49 -4.48
N VAL A 21 6.05 0.06 -5.15
CA VAL A 21 6.58 1.41 -4.83
C VAL A 21 5.54 2.50 -5.02
N ASP A 22 4.75 2.43 -6.08
CA ASP A 22 3.70 3.44 -6.35
C ASP A 22 2.58 3.37 -5.31
N LEU A 23 2.17 2.17 -4.88
CA LEU A 23 1.23 1.99 -3.77
C LEU A 23 1.78 2.58 -2.46
N THR A 24 3.05 2.31 -2.12
CA THR A 24 3.68 2.90 -0.94
C THR A 24 3.66 4.43 -0.98
N ARG A 25 3.94 5.05 -2.13
CA ARG A 25 3.86 6.53 -2.27
C ARG A 25 2.44 7.07 -2.09
N ILE A 26 1.43 6.36 -2.57
CA ILE A 26 0.02 6.74 -2.37
C ILE A 26 -0.32 6.66 -0.88
N ALA A 27 0.13 5.62 -0.19
CA ALA A 27 -0.05 5.48 1.25
C ALA A 27 0.62 6.62 2.04
N GLU A 28 1.86 6.97 1.69
CA GLU A 28 2.57 8.11 2.27
C GLU A 28 1.82 9.43 2.05
N THR A 29 1.29 9.64 0.85
CA THR A 29 0.50 10.83 0.51
C THR A 29 -0.77 10.90 1.36
N ALA A 30 -1.50 9.78 1.51
CA ALA A 30 -2.69 9.72 2.35
C ALA A 30 -2.36 10.02 3.83
N ASN A 31 -1.25 9.49 4.34
CA ASN A 31 -0.78 9.76 5.70
C ASN A 31 -0.35 11.23 5.90
N SER A 32 0.28 11.85 4.90
CA SER A 32 0.62 13.28 4.94
C SER A 32 -0.63 14.15 5.01
N ILE A 33 -1.61 13.88 4.14
CA ILE A 33 -2.89 14.62 4.14
C ILE A 33 -3.60 14.44 5.49
N TYR A 34 -3.61 13.22 6.04
CA TYR A 34 -4.14 12.97 7.38
C TYR A 34 -3.43 13.82 8.45
N ALA A 35 -2.10 13.85 8.45
CA ALA A 35 -1.32 14.57 9.45
C ALA A 35 -1.57 16.09 9.40
N ASP A 36 -1.59 16.65 8.19
CA ASP A 36 -1.86 18.07 7.96
C ASP A 36 -3.30 18.42 8.39
N LEU A 37 -4.28 17.62 7.97
CA LEU A 37 -5.68 17.88 8.31
C LEU A 37 -5.95 17.72 9.81
N ALA A 38 -5.36 16.72 10.46
CA ALA A 38 -5.49 16.53 11.90
C ALA A 38 -4.89 17.71 12.67
N HIS A 39 -3.78 18.28 12.18
CA HIS A 39 -3.18 19.48 12.76
C HIS A 39 -4.08 20.71 12.62
N ASP A 40 -4.65 20.92 11.43
CA ASP A 40 -5.56 22.02 11.15
C ASP A 40 -6.83 21.92 12.01
N CYS A 41 -7.44 20.74 12.07
CA CYS A 41 -8.61 20.47 12.90
C CYS A 41 -8.38 20.79 14.38
N ASN A 42 -7.22 20.40 14.91
CA ASN A 42 -6.86 20.73 16.30
C ASN A 42 -6.61 22.24 16.50
N SER A 43 -6.13 22.94 15.48
CA SER A 43 -5.87 24.39 15.52
C SER A 43 -7.15 25.22 15.41
N PHE A 44 -8.17 24.70 14.73
CA PHE A 44 -9.49 25.33 14.56
C PHE A 44 -10.56 24.74 15.50
N ALA A 45 -10.14 24.15 16.62
CA ALA A 45 -11.06 23.57 17.58
C ALA A 45 -12.17 24.56 17.98
N ILE A 46 -13.42 24.09 17.97
CA ILE A 46 -14.58 24.92 18.31
C ILE A 46 -14.53 25.21 19.82
N GLU A 47 -14.14 26.43 20.17
CA GLU A 47 -14.09 26.93 21.54
C GLU A 47 -15.43 27.54 21.99
N GLY A 48 -15.64 27.58 23.31
CA GLY A 48 -16.85 28.14 23.93
C GLY A 48 -17.90 27.10 24.31
N ASP A 49 -18.95 27.54 25.01
CA ASP A 49 -20.06 26.68 25.46
C ASP A 49 -21.44 27.25 25.08
N ASP A 50 -21.47 28.22 24.16
CA ASP A 50 -22.73 28.75 23.64
C ASP A 50 -23.44 27.74 22.73
N ASP A 51 -24.71 28.02 22.42
CA ASP A 51 -25.55 27.14 21.62
C ASP A 51 -25.01 26.97 20.18
N ILE A 52 -24.27 27.97 19.69
CA ILE A 52 -23.63 27.92 18.37
C ILE A 52 -22.46 26.92 18.40
N ALA A 53 -21.56 27.04 19.36
CA ALA A 53 -20.44 26.13 19.57
C ALA A 53 -20.92 24.68 19.78
N LYS A 54 -21.97 24.47 20.58
CA LYS A 54 -22.59 23.15 20.76
C LYS A 54 -23.15 22.57 19.46
N THR A 55 -23.83 23.40 18.67
CA THR A 55 -24.39 23.01 17.37
C THR A 55 -23.27 22.66 16.38
N LEU A 56 -22.23 23.49 16.29
CA LEU A 56 -21.10 23.27 15.41
C LEU A 56 -20.39 21.96 15.77
N ARG A 57 -20.08 21.72 17.06
CA ARG A 57 -19.46 20.45 17.48
C ARG A 57 -20.28 19.24 17.10
N THR A 58 -21.59 19.29 17.41
CA THR A 58 -22.52 18.18 17.10
C THR A 58 -22.65 17.91 15.60
N LYS A 59 -22.53 18.93 14.75
CA LYS A 59 -22.73 18.81 13.30
C LYS A 59 -21.46 18.50 12.52
N TYR A 60 -20.31 18.96 12.99
CA TYR A 60 -19.07 18.96 12.20
C TYR A 60 -17.98 18.02 12.75
N GLU A 61 -17.81 17.89 14.08
CA GLU A 61 -16.79 16.99 14.66
C GLU A 61 -16.95 15.51 14.24
N PRO A 62 -18.18 14.95 14.09
CA PRO A 62 -18.31 13.57 13.61
C PRO A 62 -17.76 13.39 12.19
N GLY A 63 -18.07 14.33 11.28
CA GLY A 63 -17.61 14.26 9.90
C GLY A 63 -16.10 14.45 9.76
N GLU A 64 -15.53 15.32 10.58
CA GLU A 64 -14.08 15.48 10.72
C GLU A 64 -13.42 14.15 11.13
N LYS A 65 -13.91 13.55 12.21
CA LYS A 65 -13.38 12.28 12.73
C LYS A 65 -13.47 11.16 11.71
N ASP A 66 -14.62 11.03 11.03
CA ASP A 66 -14.83 10.02 10.00
C ASP A 66 -13.89 10.21 8.80
N GLY A 67 -13.67 11.47 8.38
CA GLY A 67 -12.74 11.81 7.30
C GLY A 67 -11.28 11.49 7.66
N LEU A 68 -10.85 11.85 8.87
CA LEU A 68 -9.52 11.55 9.38
C LEU A 68 -9.30 10.03 9.50
N GLU A 69 -10.27 9.31 10.03
CA GLU A 69 -10.19 7.84 10.15
C GLU A 69 -10.14 7.17 8.77
N PHE A 70 -10.92 7.66 7.80
CA PHE A 70 -10.85 7.18 6.43
C PHE A 70 -9.44 7.34 5.83
N LEU A 71 -8.84 8.53 5.94
CA LEU A 71 -7.50 8.80 5.40
C LEU A 71 -6.44 7.91 6.06
N ARG A 72 -6.54 7.75 7.39
CA ARG A 72 -5.65 6.87 8.16
C ARG A 72 -5.76 5.42 7.71
N MET A 73 -6.98 4.90 7.57
CA MET A 73 -7.23 3.53 7.12
C MET A 73 -6.82 3.31 5.67
N LEU A 74 -7.03 4.31 4.80
CA LEU A 74 -6.58 4.27 3.41
C LEU A 74 -5.07 4.14 3.32
N GLY A 75 -4.33 4.97 4.06
CA GLY A 75 -2.87 4.89 4.12
C GLY A 75 -2.36 3.53 4.60
N ILE A 76 -2.94 3.00 5.68
CA ILE A 76 -2.55 1.68 6.22
C ILE A 76 -2.82 0.56 5.21
N ASN A 77 -4.02 0.51 4.62
CA ASN A 77 -4.40 -0.57 3.71
C ASN A 77 -3.57 -0.55 2.43
N ILE A 78 -3.41 0.63 1.81
CA ILE A 78 -2.61 0.77 0.58
C ILE A 78 -1.14 0.46 0.86
N GLY A 79 -0.60 0.90 2.00
CA GLY A 79 0.79 0.60 2.37
C GLY A 79 1.02 -0.89 2.55
N THR A 80 0.11 -1.57 3.26
CA THR A 80 0.13 -3.03 3.45
C THR A 80 0.08 -3.78 2.12
N ASP A 81 -0.75 -3.32 1.18
CA ASP A 81 -0.85 -3.96 -0.13
C ASP A 81 0.36 -3.66 -1.01
N GLY A 82 0.97 -2.47 -0.90
CA GLY A 82 2.23 -2.12 -1.53
C GLY A 82 3.37 -3.05 -1.11
N GLU A 83 3.52 -3.28 0.19
CA GLU A 83 4.52 -4.22 0.75
C GLU A 83 4.34 -5.63 0.19
N LYS A 84 3.11 -6.16 0.20
CA LYS A 84 2.82 -7.50 -0.36
C LYS A 84 3.18 -7.61 -1.84
N VAL A 85 2.90 -6.57 -2.63
CA VAL A 85 3.22 -6.56 -4.06
C VAL A 85 4.74 -6.61 -4.28
N VAL A 86 5.52 -5.88 -3.48
CA VAL A 86 6.99 -5.97 -3.50
C VAL A 86 7.46 -7.37 -3.10
N ASP A 87 6.89 -7.96 -2.05
CA ASP A 87 7.25 -9.31 -1.58
C ASP A 87 6.96 -10.40 -2.62
N VAL A 88 5.84 -10.30 -3.32
CA VAL A 88 5.49 -11.19 -4.44
C VAL A 88 6.50 -11.01 -5.58
N GLY A 89 6.84 -9.77 -5.93
CA GLY A 89 7.88 -9.48 -6.92
C GLY A 89 9.22 -10.11 -6.57
N LYS A 90 9.63 -10.03 -5.30
CA LYS A 90 10.86 -10.67 -4.80
C LYS A 90 10.80 -12.19 -4.87
N THR A 91 9.67 -12.78 -4.49
CA THR A 91 9.48 -14.25 -4.55
C THR A 91 9.65 -14.77 -5.98
N PHE A 92 9.09 -14.06 -6.97
CA PHE A 92 9.28 -14.42 -8.38
C PHE A 92 10.74 -14.27 -8.85
N ASP A 93 11.45 -13.25 -8.36
CA ASP A 93 12.88 -13.05 -8.63
C ASP A 93 13.72 -14.23 -8.09
N ASP A 94 13.50 -14.60 -6.82
CA ASP A 94 14.20 -15.70 -6.15
C ASP A 94 13.93 -17.05 -6.87
N MET A 95 12.70 -17.28 -7.33
CA MET A 95 12.35 -18.46 -8.13
C MET A 95 13.07 -18.49 -9.48
N ASN A 96 13.16 -17.34 -10.16
CA ASN A 96 13.83 -17.23 -11.45
C ASN A 96 15.35 -17.45 -11.32
N GLU A 97 15.98 -16.89 -10.28
CA GLU A 97 17.39 -17.15 -9.97
C GLU A 97 17.65 -18.65 -9.69
N THR A 98 16.79 -19.27 -8.89
CA THR A 98 16.89 -20.70 -8.56
C THR A 98 16.80 -21.55 -9.82
N ALA A 99 15.78 -21.32 -10.67
CA ALA A 99 15.60 -22.04 -11.92
C ALA A 99 16.79 -21.89 -12.87
N ASN A 100 17.32 -20.67 -13.03
CA ASN A 100 18.50 -20.42 -13.88
C ASN A 100 19.77 -21.11 -13.33
N SER A 101 19.92 -21.18 -12.00
CA SER A 101 21.06 -21.84 -11.36
C SER A 101 21.04 -23.37 -11.52
N GLU A 102 19.85 -23.98 -11.52
CA GLU A 102 19.64 -25.43 -11.70
C GLU A 102 19.92 -25.86 -13.14
N VAL A 103 19.43 -25.09 -14.13
CA VAL A 103 19.68 -25.32 -15.56
C VAL A 103 21.17 -25.23 -15.89
N SER A 104 21.86 -24.24 -15.31
CA SER A 104 23.32 -24.08 -15.45
C SER A 104 24.13 -25.28 -14.93
N LYS A 105 23.66 -25.94 -13.86
CA LYS A 105 24.32 -27.14 -13.31
C LYS A 105 23.98 -28.41 -14.09
N GLY A 106 22.78 -28.50 -14.67
CA GLY A 106 22.36 -29.63 -15.51
C GLY A 106 23.03 -29.68 -16.89
N GLY A 107 23.44 -28.52 -17.44
CA GLY A 107 24.05 -28.42 -18.77
C GLY A 107 25.51 -28.89 -18.89
N LYS A 108 26.16 -29.32 -17.80
CA LYS A 108 27.58 -29.72 -17.80
C LYS A 108 27.81 -31.24 -17.92
N LYS A 109 26.84 -31.98 -18.46
CA LYS A 109 26.98 -33.39 -18.84
C LYS A 109 26.34 -33.66 -20.20
N ALA A 110 27.06 -33.37 -21.27
CA ALA A 110 27.00 -34.06 -22.55
C ALA A 110 28.29 -33.76 -23.32
#